data_AF-A0A2A2GZZ7-F1
#
_entry.id   AF-A0A2A2GZZ7-F1
#
_cell.length_a   1.000
_cell.length_b   1.000
_cell.length_c   1.000
_cell.angle_alpha   90.00
_cell.angle_beta   90.00
_cell.angle_gamma   90.00
#
_symmetry.space_group_name_H-M   'P 1'
#
loop_
_entity.id
_entity.type
_entity.pdbx_description
1 polymer ?
#
loop_
_entity_poly.entity_id
_entity_poly.type
_entity_poly.pdbx_seq_one_letter_code
_entity_poly.pdbx_strand_id
1 'polypeptide(L)'
;SAELARALEYAHTDAVTRIYNRNKDEFSPCMTETVNLTASIKSIGYDNLRNKNRIFSLRGAHLIAMFANTPVAKEFRKWVLDILDKQTVNQTTNYNPQPQPKAAERFSHSDTRNLTHLVWCMTNGFRFERSWSNAVWLALREVTGTPSPERFQVEHIPLMADECRRIYYITESLRQIINDAEKQTIKRLLRKRENVDSVLAEI
;
A
#
# COMPACT_ATOMS: atom_id res chain seq x y z
N SER A 1 35.33 16.31 -23.10
CA SER A 1 35.65 15.12 -22.26
C SER A 1 36.78 15.35 -21.28
N ALA A 2 37.92 15.91 -21.71
CA ALA A 2 39.13 16.00 -20.87
C ALA A 2 38.97 16.85 -19.59
N GLU A 3 38.17 17.92 -19.65
CA GLU A 3 37.82 18.73 -18.47
C GLU A 3 36.95 17.95 -17.47
N LEU A 4 35.93 17.25 -17.97
CA LEU A 4 35.07 16.41 -17.15
C LEU A 4 35.85 15.27 -16.48
N ALA A 5 36.82 14.68 -17.19
CA ALA A 5 37.69 13.65 -16.63
C ALA A 5 38.55 14.19 -15.48
N ARG A 6 39.12 15.40 -15.65
CA ARG A 6 39.89 16.08 -14.60
C ARG A 6 39.01 16.45 -13.41
N ALA A 7 37.81 16.98 -13.65
CA ALA A 7 36.86 17.35 -12.60
C ALA A 7 36.39 16.15 -11.77
N LEU A 8 36.30 14.97 -12.38
CA LEU A 8 35.98 13.72 -11.70
C LEU A 8 37.22 13.01 -11.13
N GLU A 9 38.40 13.62 -11.22
CA GLU A 9 39.70 13.09 -10.74
C GLU A 9 40.14 11.77 -11.41
N TYR A 10 39.80 11.58 -12.68
CA TYR A 10 40.34 10.48 -13.46
C TYR A 10 41.77 10.74 -13.91
N ALA A 11 42.64 9.74 -13.74
CA ALA A 11 44.04 9.80 -14.21
C ALA A 11 44.15 9.94 -15.74
N HIS A 12 43.19 9.42 -16.50
CA HIS A 12 43.20 9.45 -17.96
C HIS A 12 41.98 10.20 -18.52
N THR A 13 42.22 11.02 -19.54
CA THR A 13 41.20 11.88 -20.18
C THR A 13 40.16 11.10 -20.99
N ASP A 14 40.49 9.85 -21.36
CA ASP A 14 39.65 8.93 -22.11
C ASP A 14 38.62 8.19 -21.22
N ALA A 15 38.77 8.27 -19.89
CA ALA A 15 37.91 7.57 -18.93
C ALA A 15 36.42 7.92 -19.12
N VAL A 16 36.13 9.19 -19.34
CA VAL A 16 34.77 9.69 -19.60
C VAL A 16 34.18 9.10 -20.89
N THR A 17 35.00 9.01 -21.94
CA THR A 17 34.57 8.42 -23.22
C THR A 17 34.30 6.92 -23.07
N ARG A 18 35.11 6.21 -22.27
CA ARG A 18 34.90 4.80 -21.95
C ARG A 18 33.59 4.58 -21.19
N ILE A 19 33.29 5.42 -20.20
CA ILE A 19 32.02 5.37 -19.44
C ILE A 19 30.83 5.60 -20.37
N TYR A 20 30.89 6.67 -21.18
CA TYR A 20 29.84 6.95 -22.16
C TYR A 20 29.60 5.76 -23.11
N ASN A 21 30.66 5.19 -23.68
CA ASN A 21 30.53 4.10 -24.65
C ASN A 21 29.91 2.84 -24.03
N ARG A 22 30.14 2.59 -22.74
CA ARG A 22 29.58 1.43 -22.02
C ARG A 22 28.08 1.56 -21.77
N ASN A 23 27.59 2.78 -21.53
CA ASN A 23 26.20 3.05 -21.15
C ASN A 23 25.50 3.92 -22.20
N LYS A 24 25.90 3.80 -23.47
CA LYS A 24 25.48 4.71 -24.56
C LYS A 24 23.95 4.72 -24.76
N ASP A 25 23.31 3.60 -24.49
CA ASP A 25 21.86 3.40 -24.55
C ASP A 25 21.09 4.27 -23.55
N GLU A 26 21.70 4.68 -22.44
CA GLU A 26 21.08 5.59 -21.46
C GLU A 26 21.18 7.07 -21.85
N PHE A 27 22.00 7.41 -22.86
CA PHE A 27 22.17 8.80 -23.32
C PHE A 27 21.22 9.12 -24.47
N SER A 28 20.38 10.15 -24.28
CA SER A 28 19.62 10.72 -25.39
C SER A 28 20.54 11.52 -26.33
N PRO A 29 20.19 11.67 -27.63
CA PRO A 29 21.02 12.39 -28.59
C PRO A 29 21.36 13.84 -28.19
N CYS A 30 20.48 14.51 -27.44
CA CYS A 30 20.71 15.87 -26.95
C CYS A 30 21.68 15.96 -25.75
N MET A 31 22.13 14.84 -25.20
CA MET A 31 23.03 14.83 -24.03
C MET A 31 24.51 14.90 -24.41
N THR A 32 24.85 14.61 -25.67
CA THR A 32 26.23 14.56 -26.11
C THR A 32 26.40 14.82 -27.60
N GLU A 33 27.44 15.56 -27.95
CA GLU A 33 27.80 15.85 -29.33
C GLU A 33 29.31 15.68 -29.53
N THR A 34 29.73 15.25 -30.72
CA THR A 34 31.16 15.17 -31.05
C THR A 34 31.55 16.37 -31.90
N VAL A 35 32.44 17.20 -31.37
CA VAL A 35 32.93 18.38 -32.07
C VAL A 35 34.33 18.09 -32.59
N ASN A 36 34.57 18.44 -33.85
CA ASN A 36 35.91 18.44 -34.42
C ASN A 36 36.60 19.73 -33.96
N LEU A 37 37.39 19.65 -32.89
CA LEU A 37 38.19 20.78 -32.46
C LEU A 37 39.45 20.81 -33.31
N THR A 38 39.56 21.81 -34.18
CA THR A 38 40.80 22.17 -34.87
C THR A 38 41.74 22.85 -33.87
N ALA A 39 42.14 22.13 -32.83
CA ALA A 39 43.18 22.62 -31.94
C ALA A 39 44.51 22.54 -32.71
N SER A 40 44.88 23.65 -33.34
CA SER A 40 46.21 23.90 -33.88
C SER A 40 47.22 23.87 -32.73
N ILE A 41 47.61 22.67 -32.34
CA ILE A 41 48.90 22.47 -31.70
C ILE A 41 49.81 22.09 -32.85
N LYS A 42 50.71 23.02 -33.18
CA LYS A 42 51.82 22.85 -34.10
C LYS A 42 52.73 21.74 -33.57
N SER A 43 52.28 20.50 -33.71
CA SER A 43 53.03 19.29 -33.42
C SER A 43 53.98 19.13 -34.59
N ILE A 44 55.24 19.48 -34.36
CA ILE A 44 56.36 19.24 -35.27
C ILE A 44 56.36 17.74 -35.60
N GLY A 45 55.79 17.35 -36.73
CA GLY A 45 55.90 15.99 -37.30
C GLY A 45 54.63 15.29 -37.78
N TYR A 46 53.41 15.70 -37.40
CA TYR A 46 52.19 14.95 -37.77
C TYR A 46 50.99 15.88 -38.08
N ASP A 47 50.68 16.06 -39.36
CA ASP A 47 49.79 17.13 -39.88
C ASP A 47 48.28 16.78 -39.89
N ASN A 48 47.87 15.64 -39.34
CA ASN A 48 46.51 15.08 -39.56
C ASN A 48 45.72 14.71 -38.30
N LEU A 49 46.19 15.08 -37.10
CA LEU A 49 45.51 14.68 -35.86
C LEU A 49 44.30 15.57 -35.56
N ARG A 50 43.18 15.28 -36.22
CA ARG A 50 41.87 15.87 -35.88
C ARG A 50 41.40 15.30 -34.54
N ASN A 51 41.51 16.09 -33.48
CA ASN A 51 41.03 15.72 -32.16
C ASN A 51 39.49 15.79 -32.12
N LYS A 52 38.84 14.63 -32.30
CA LYS A 52 37.40 14.47 -32.08
C LYS A 52 37.13 14.53 -30.57
N ASN A 53 36.64 15.67 -30.10
CA ASN A 53 36.33 15.87 -28.69
C ASN A 53 34.83 15.80 -28.47
N ARG A 54 34.41 14.93 -27.55
CA ARG A 54 33.01 14.79 -27.16
C ARG A 54 32.66 15.83 -26.09
N ILE A 55 31.58 16.56 -26.32
CA ILE A 55 31.00 17.51 -25.38
C ILE A 55 29.74 16.87 -24.81
N PHE A 56 29.45 17.20 -23.56
CA PHE A 56 28.27 16.73 -22.84
C PHE A 56 27.46 17.95 -22.41
N SER A 57 26.14 17.87 -22.54
CA SER A 57 25.26 18.85 -21.90
C SER A 57 25.31 18.66 -20.38
N LEU A 58 24.76 19.61 -19.62
CA LEU A 58 24.73 19.52 -18.15
C LEU A 58 24.10 18.20 -17.67
N ARG A 59 23.00 17.77 -18.31
CA ARG A 59 22.35 16.48 -18.01
C ARG A 59 23.24 15.30 -18.35
N GLY A 60 23.92 15.33 -19.50
CA GLY A 60 24.87 14.27 -19.89
C GLY A 60 26.07 14.19 -18.94
N ALA A 61 26.59 15.33 -18.49
CA ALA A 61 27.66 15.41 -17.51
C ALA A 61 27.26 14.80 -16.16
N HIS A 62 26.04 15.10 -15.68
CA HIS A 62 25.50 14.47 -14.47
C HIS A 62 25.38 12.95 -14.61
N LEU A 63 24.91 12.45 -15.75
CA LEU A 63 24.79 11.02 -15.99
C LEU A 63 26.16 10.32 -16.00
N ILE A 64 27.19 10.94 -16.59
CA ILE A 64 28.57 10.44 -16.50
C ILE A 64 29.04 10.39 -15.03
N ALA A 65 28.75 11.42 -14.24
CA ALA A 65 29.12 11.45 -12.83
C ALA A 65 28.44 10.33 -12.03
N MET A 66 27.22 9.92 -12.38
CA MET A 66 26.54 8.78 -11.73
C MET A 66 27.25 7.44 -11.96
N PHE A 67 27.85 7.25 -13.14
CA PHE A 67 28.60 6.04 -13.48
C PHE A 67 30.07 6.08 -13.08
N ALA A 68 30.58 7.25 -12.70
CA ALA A 68 31.97 7.41 -12.32
C ALA A 68 32.26 6.74 -10.96
N ASN A 69 33.34 5.97 -10.93
CA ASN A 69 33.87 5.29 -9.74
C ASN A 69 35.03 6.06 -9.11
N THR A 70 34.82 7.35 -8.85
CA THR A 70 35.78 8.21 -8.14
C THR A 70 35.20 8.69 -6.81
N PRO A 71 36.04 9.08 -5.82
CA PRO A 71 35.55 9.57 -4.53
C PRO A 71 34.59 10.75 -4.68
N VAL A 72 34.94 11.74 -5.51
CA VAL A 72 34.11 12.91 -5.82
C VAL A 72 32.75 12.51 -6.39
N ALA A 73 32.73 11.53 -7.32
CA ALA A 73 31.48 11.03 -7.89
C ALA A 73 30.61 10.27 -6.88
N LYS A 74 31.22 9.61 -5.88
CA LYS A 74 30.47 8.95 -4.79
C LYS A 74 29.82 9.96 -3.85
N GLU A 75 30.54 11.02 -3.49
CA GLU A 75 30.01 12.11 -2.67
C GLU A 75 28.84 12.81 -3.37
N PHE A 76 28.99 13.09 -4.66
CA PHE A 76 27.91 13.66 -5.47
C PHE A 76 26.66 12.75 -5.49
N ARG A 77 26.83 11.44 -5.70
CA ARG A 77 25.70 10.49 -5.64
C ARG A 77 25.00 10.48 -4.28
N LYS A 78 25.76 10.52 -3.19
CA LYS A 78 25.20 10.60 -1.84
C LYS A 78 24.40 11.90 -1.64
N TRP A 79 24.96 13.02 -2.06
CA TRP A 79 24.29 14.31 -1.99
C TRP A 79 22.99 14.37 -2.81
N VAL A 80 22.97 13.78 -4.01
CA VAL A 80 21.75 13.68 -4.83
C VAL A 80 20.68 12.86 -4.11
N LEU A 81 21.04 11.72 -3.50
CA LEU A 81 20.11 10.92 -2.70
C LEU A 81 19.58 11.71 -1.50
N ASP A 82 20.44 12.42 -0.77
CA ASP A 82 20.04 13.27 0.34
C ASP A 82 19.05 14.38 -0.09
N ILE A 83 19.21 14.91 -1.32
CA ILE A 83 18.26 15.88 -1.89
C ILE A 83 16.95 15.20 -2.29
N LEU A 84 17.00 14.02 -2.91
CA LEU A 84 15.80 13.27 -3.27
C LEU A 84 15.01 12.91 -2.01
N ASP A 85 15.66 12.48 -0.94
CA ASP A 85 15.04 12.20 0.35
C ASP A 85 14.41 13.46 0.96
N LYS A 86 15.09 14.62 0.87
CA LYS A 86 14.50 15.90 1.28
C LYS A 86 13.30 16.29 0.41
N GLN A 87 13.35 16.05 -0.88
CA GLN A 87 12.25 16.36 -1.80
C GLN A 87 11.08 15.40 -1.60
N THR A 88 11.30 14.11 -1.32
CA THR A 88 10.21 13.18 -1.01
C THR A 88 9.55 13.54 0.33
N VAL A 89 10.33 13.91 1.36
CA VAL A 89 9.80 14.39 2.64
C VAL A 89 9.06 15.73 2.50
N ASN A 90 9.51 16.63 1.63
CA ASN A 90 8.82 17.90 1.37
C ASN A 90 7.64 17.77 0.38
N GLN A 91 7.61 16.70 -0.42
CA GLN A 91 6.48 16.35 -1.29
C GLN A 91 5.39 15.58 -0.54
N THR A 92 5.70 14.86 0.56
CA THR A 92 4.65 14.29 1.43
C THR A 92 3.86 15.36 2.17
N THR A 93 4.42 16.56 2.41
CA THR A 93 3.67 17.71 2.93
C THR A 93 2.81 18.43 1.89
N ASN A 94 2.99 18.13 0.59
CA ASN A 94 2.16 18.62 -0.52
C ASN A 94 1.44 17.47 -1.25
N TYR A 95 1.09 16.41 -0.51
CA TYR A 95 0.01 15.53 -0.95
C TYR A 95 -1.31 16.27 -0.74
N ASN A 96 -1.66 17.10 -1.71
CA ASN A 96 -3.04 17.52 -1.89
C ASN A 96 -3.81 16.24 -2.24
N PRO A 97 -4.70 15.70 -1.39
CA PRO A 97 -5.58 14.64 -1.86
C PRO A 97 -6.41 15.27 -2.98
N GLN A 98 -6.04 15.02 -4.24
CA GLN A 98 -7.09 14.91 -5.25
C GLN A 98 -8.15 14.00 -4.62
N PRO A 99 -9.44 14.34 -4.66
CA PRO A 99 -10.47 13.34 -4.45
C PRO A 99 -10.34 12.33 -5.61
N GLN A 100 -9.33 11.45 -5.54
CA GLN A 100 -9.54 10.09 -5.96
C GLN A 100 -10.82 9.67 -5.22
N PRO A 101 -11.82 9.07 -5.88
CA PRO A 101 -12.86 8.41 -5.12
C PRO A 101 -12.12 7.47 -4.19
N LYS A 102 -12.10 7.80 -2.89
CA LYS A 102 -11.49 7.04 -1.80
C LYS A 102 -11.69 5.60 -2.18
N ALA A 103 -10.65 4.93 -2.67
CA ALA A 103 -10.80 3.59 -3.22
C ALA A 103 -11.28 2.80 -2.03
N ALA A 104 -12.58 2.54 -1.99
CA ALA A 104 -13.29 2.02 -0.83
C ALA A 104 -12.42 0.93 -0.25
N GLU A 105 -11.76 1.18 0.89
CA GLU A 105 -10.81 0.21 1.43
C GLU A 105 -11.67 -0.98 1.79
N ARG A 106 -11.63 -2.02 0.95
CA ARG A 106 -12.55 -3.15 1.07
C ARG A 106 -12.02 -4.07 2.13
N PHE A 107 -12.93 -4.74 2.81
CA PHE A 107 -12.57 -5.78 3.77
C PHE A 107 -11.62 -6.79 3.12
N SER A 108 -10.51 -7.04 3.79
CA SER A 108 -9.62 -8.15 3.49
C SER A 108 -10.31 -9.47 3.79
N HIS A 109 -9.74 -10.56 3.29
CA HIS A 109 -10.16 -11.91 3.65
C HIS A 109 -10.03 -12.16 5.16
N SER A 110 -9.04 -11.53 5.83
CA SER A 110 -8.91 -11.57 7.30
C SER A 110 -10.12 -10.96 7.99
N ASP A 111 -10.58 -9.81 7.51
CA ASP A 111 -11.68 -9.05 8.13
C ASP A 111 -13.00 -9.78 7.94
N THR A 112 -13.17 -10.39 6.76
CA THR A 112 -14.32 -11.25 6.46
C THR A 112 -14.34 -12.48 7.37
N ARG A 113 -13.17 -13.09 7.63
CA ARG A 113 -13.06 -14.22 8.57
C ARG A 113 -13.40 -13.79 10.00
N ASN A 114 -12.85 -12.66 10.46
CA ASN A 114 -13.12 -12.12 11.79
C ASN A 114 -14.60 -11.81 11.98
N LEU A 115 -15.23 -11.20 10.98
CA LEU A 115 -16.67 -10.92 11.00
C LEU A 115 -17.50 -12.21 11.00
N THR A 116 -17.10 -13.22 10.22
CA THR A 116 -17.75 -14.54 10.23
C THR A 116 -17.69 -15.18 11.61
N HIS A 117 -16.54 -15.09 12.29
CA HIS A 117 -16.41 -15.57 13.66
C HIS A 117 -17.28 -14.78 14.64
N LEU A 118 -17.39 -13.46 14.49
CA LEU A 118 -18.26 -12.64 15.33
C LEU A 118 -19.73 -13.04 15.18
N VAL A 119 -20.20 -13.23 13.94
CA VAL A 119 -21.56 -13.72 13.65
C VAL A 119 -21.77 -15.08 14.31
N TRP A 120 -20.83 -16.01 14.14
CA TRP A 120 -20.89 -17.32 14.78
C TRP A 120 -20.99 -17.23 16.30
N CYS A 121 -20.18 -16.39 16.97
CA CYS A 121 -20.28 -16.22 18.43
C CYS A 121 -21.65 -15.71 18.88
N MET A 122 -22.33 -14.89 18.10
CA MET A 122 -23.66 -14.37 18.42
C MET A 122 -24.76 -15.41 18.23
N THR A 123 -24.65 -16.27 17.22
CA THR A 123 -25.71 -17.18 16.78
C THR A 123 -25.50 -18.64 17.22
N ASN A 124 -24.29 -18.98 17.67
CA ASN A 124 -23.98 -20.31 18.17
C ASN A 124 -24.82 -20.65 19.41
N GLY A 125 -25.27 -21.90 19.46
CA GLY A 125 -26.15 -22.41 20.52
C GLY A 125 -27.64 -22.22 20.28
N PHE A 126 -28.06 -21.48 19.24
CA PHE A 126 -29.47 -21.50 18.83
C PHE A 126 -29.77 -22.72 17.96
N ARG A 127 -30.96 -23.30 18.16
CA ARG A 127 -31.43 -24.47 17.39
C ARG A 127 -31.38 -24.26 15.86
N PHE A 128 -31.66 -23.04 15.41
CA PHE A 128 -31.67 -22.67 13.99
C PHE A 128 -30.47 -21.81 13.60
N GLU A 129 -29.27 -22.23 13.99
CA GLU A 129 -28.01 -21.48 13.80
C GLU A 129 -27.85 -20.92 12.38
N ARG A 130 -28.07 -21.73 11.34
CA ARG A 130 -27.93 -21.28 9.94
C ARG A 130 -28.89 -20.15 9.59
N SER A 131 -30.14 -20.24 10.01
CA SER A 131 -31.15 -19.20 9.77
C SER A 131 -30.80 -17.91 10.51
N TRP A 132 -30.32 -18.03 11.75
CA TRP A 132 -29.82 -16.89 12.52
C TRP A 132 -28.63 -16.22 11.85
N SER A 133 -27.60 -16.98 11.46
CA SER A 133 -26.43 -16.45 10.77
C SER A 133 -26.80 -15.75 9.47
N ASN A 134 -27.69 -16.33 8.67
CA ASN A 134 -28.19 -15.70 7.45
C ASN A 134 -28.95 -14.40 7.72
N ALA A 135 -29.78 -14.36 8.77
CA ALA A 135 -30.51 -13.16 9.17
C ALA A 135 -29.57 -12.05 9.65
N VAL A 136 -28.53 -12.38 10.41
CA VAL A 136 -27.50 -11.43 10.83
C VAL A 136 -26.75 -10.85 9.63
N TRP A 137 -26.37 -11.70 8.67
CA TRP A 137 -25.76 -11.23 7.43
C TRP A 137 -26.69 -10.30 6.64
N LEU A 138 -27.99 -10.60 6.56
CA LEU A 138 -28.97 -9.74 5.91
C LEU A 138 -29.08 -8.38 6.61
N ALA A 139 -29.14 -8.36 7.94
CA ALA A 139 -29.21 -7.13 8.73
C ALA A 139 -27.95 -6.26 8.52
N LEU A 140 -26.76 -6.87 8.54
CA LEU A 140 -25.51 -6.15 8.24
C LEU A 140 -25.49 -5.57 6.81
N ARG A 141 -26.11 -6.26 5.85
CA ARG A 141 -26.20 -5.81 4.46
C ARG A 141 -27.17 -4.64 4.31
N GLU A 142 -28.28 -4.69 5.03
CA GLU A 142 -29.30 -3.63 5.07
C GLU A 142 -28.74 -2.32 5.63
N VAL A 143 -28.05 -2.36 6.77
CA VAL A 143 -27.47 -1.14 7.38
C VAL A 143 -26.30 -0.54 6.60
N THR A 144 -25.59 -1.37 5.84
CA THR A 144 -24.46 -0.91 5.01
C THR A 144 -24.86 -0.56 3.59
N GLY A 145 -26.10 -0.85 3.17
CA GLY A 145 -26.56 -0.66 1.80
C GLY A 145 -25.76 -1.46 0.76
N THR A 146 -25.06 -2.53 1.17
CA THR A 146 -24.22 -3.32 0.26
C THR A 146 -24.96 -4.60 -0.16
N PRO A 147 -25.48 -4.71 -1.39
CA PRO A 147 -26.09 -5.95 -1.85
C PRO A 147 -25.03 -7.05 -2.03
N SER A 148 -25.43 -8.31 -1.88
CA SER A 148 -24.59 -9.44 -2.32
C SER A 148 -24.45 -9.38 -3.85
N PRO A 149 -23.26 -9.56 -4.45
CA PRO A 149 -22.01 -10.12 -3.91
C PRO A 149 -20.94 -9.08 -3.51
N GLU A 150 -21.31 -7.81 -3.31
CA GLU A 150 -20.35 -6.75 -3.05
C GLU A 150 -19.62 -6.95 -1.72
N ARG A 151 -18.35 -6.53 -1.63
CA ARG A 151 -17.59 -6.63 -0.37
C ARG A 151 -17.86 -5.40 0.49
N PHE A 152 -17.89 -5.60 1.81
CA PHE A 152 -17.96 -4.49 2.76
C PHE A 152 -16.73 -3.57 2.63
N GLN A 153 -16.92 -2.32 3.02
CA GLN A 153 -15.91 -1.29 3.02
C GLN A 153 -15.54 -0.94 4.46
N VAL A 154 -14.32 -0.49 4.71
CA VAL A 154 -13.81 -0.09 6.04
C VAL A 154 -14.65 1.05 6.64
N GLU A 155 -15.26 1.91 5.80
CA GLU A 155 -16.18 2.95 6.28
C GLU A 155 -17.49 2.41 6.86
N HIS A 156 -17.84 1.15 6.60
CA HIS A 156 -19.01 0.51 7.19
C HIS A 156 -18.74 -0.01 8.60
N ILE A 157 -17.48 -0.06 9.07
CA ILE A 157 -17.12 -0.62 10.38
C ILE A 157 -17.96 -0.03 11.52
N PRO A 158 -18.19 1.29 11.63
CA PRO A 158 -19.01 1.85 12.70
C PRO A 158 -20.47 1.39 12.65
N LEU A 159 -21.07 1.34 11.45
CA LEU A 159 -22.46 0.89 11.25
C LEU A 159 -22.61 -0.59 11.61
N MET A 160 -21.66 -1.42 11.16
CA MET A 160 -21.64 -2.85 11.45
C MET A 160 -21.39 -3.12 12.93
N ALA A 161 -20.53 -2.34 13.60
CA ALA A 161 -20.30 -2.47 15.02
C ALA A 161 -21.56 -2.14 15.84
N ASP A 162 -22.30 -1.11 15.45
CA ASP A 162 -23.57 -0.77 16.11
C ASP A 162 -24.63 -1.85 15.93
N GLU A 163 -24.77 -2.35 14.70
CA GLU A 163 -25.67 -3.44 14.36
C GLU A 163 -25.31 -4.73 15.13
N CYS A 164 -24.03 -5.12 15.15
CA CYS A 164 -23.55 -6.27 15.91
C CYS A 164 -23.85 -6.12 17.40
N ARG A 165 -23.70 -4.92 17.99
CA ARG A 165 -24.07 -4.69 19.39
C ARG A 165 -25.57 -4.88 19.61
N ARG A 166 -26.42 -4.33 18.74
CA ARG A 166 -27.88 -4.50 18.84
C ARG A 166 -28.26 -5.98 18.76
N ILE A 167 -27.71 -6.71 17.78
CA ILE A 167 -27.95 -8.14 17.58
C ILE A 167 -27.47 -8.95 18.80
N TYR A 168 -26.30 -8.65 19.32
CA TYR A 168 -25.77 -9.31 20.52
C TYR A 168 -26.70 -9.16 21.73
N TYR A 169 -27.24 -7.96 21.97
CA TYR A 169 -28.22 -7.77 23.05
C TYR A 169 -29.50 -8.56 22.84
N ILE A 170 -29.99 -8.64 21.60
CA ILE A 170 -31.19 -9.43 21.26
C ILE A 170 -30.93 -10.92 21.52
N THR A 171 -29.82 -11.46 21.01
CA THR A 171 -29.51 -12.88 21.16
C THR A 171 -29.24 -13.25 22.60
N GLU A 172 -28.56 -12.39 23.36
CA GLU A 172 -28.31 -12.64 24.78
C GLU A 172 -29.58 -12.60 25.62
N SER A 173 -30.46 -11.61 25.36
CA SER A 173 -31.76 -11.52 26.03
C SER A 173 -32.63 -12.76 25.74
N LEU A 174 -32.66 -13.19 24.48
CA LEU A 174 -33.40 -14.40 24.08
C LEU A 174 -32.83 -15.65 24.76
N ARG A 175 -31.50 -15.77 24.85
CA ARG A 175 -30.84 -16.90 25.53
C ARG A 175 -31.22 -16.94 27.01
N GLN A 176 -31.27 -15.80 27.68
CA GLN A 176 -31.71 -15.72 29.08
C GLN A 176 -33.16 -16.18 29.25
N ILE A 177 -34.06 -15.71 28.39
CA ILE A 177 -35.48 -16.11 28.40
C ILE A 177 -35.61 -17.63 28.21
N ILE A 178 -34.93 -18.21 27.21
CA ILE A 178 -34.94 -19.66 26.97
C ILE A 178 -34.43 -20.42 28.19
N ASN A 179 -33.28 -20.02 28.74
CA ASN A 179 -32.69 -20.68 29.90
C ASN A 179 -33.62 -20.63 31.12
N ASP A 180 -34.28 -19.51 31.35
CA ASP A 180 -35.18 -19.36 32.49
C ASP A 180 -36.49 -20.13 32.28
N ALA A 181 -37.04 -20.15 31.06
CA ALA A 181 -38.15 -21.01 30.67
C ALA A 181 -37.83 -22.50 30.91
N GLU A 182 -36.64 -22.95 30.50
CA GLU A 182 -36.18 -24.32 30.73
C GLU A 182 -36.05 -24.63 32.22
N LYS A 183 -35.43 -23.74 33.00
CA LYS A 183 -35.31 -23.89 34.47
C LYS A 183 -36.68 -23.99 35.13
N GLN A 184 -37.62 -23.13 34.76
CA GLN A 184 -38.98 -23.12 35.31
C GLN A 184 -39.71 -24.41 34.99
N THR A 185 -39.65 -24.85 33.74
CA THR A 185 -40.23 -26.12 33.28
C THR A 185 -39.69 -27.30 34.10
N ILE A 186 -38.37 -27.40 34.26
CA ILE A 186 -37.73 -28.47 35.05
C ILE A 186 -38.17 -28.41 36.52
N LYS A 187 -38.14 -27.21 37.12
CA LYS A 187 -38.41 -27.04 38.55
C LYS A 187 -39.88 -27.26 38.90
N ARG A 188 -40.81 -26.68 38.14
CA ARG A 188 -42.24 -26.65 38.46
C ARG A 188 -42.99 -27.85 37.88
N LEU A 189 -42.74 -28.20 36.62
CA LEU A 189 -43.44 -29.32 35.98
C LEU A 189 -42.78 -30.67 36.32
N LEU A 190 -41.46 -30.80 36.13
CA LEU A 190 -40.82 -32.12 36.29
C LEU A 190 -40.57 -32.48 37.76
N ARG A 191 -40.11 -31.54 38.59
CA ARG A 191 -39.80 -31.81 40.01
C ARG A 191 -41.00 -31.66 40.94
N LYS A 192 -41.77 -30.58 40.82
CA LYS A 192 -42.92 -30.30 41.70
C LYS A 192 -44.26 -30.82 41.19
N ARG A 193 -44.35 -31.23 39.92
CA ARG A 193 -45.58 -31.72 39.27
C ARG A 193 -46.77 -30.75 39.41
N GLU A 194 -46.51 -29.45 39.27
CA GLU A 194 -47.55 -28.43 39.19
C GLU A 194 -48.42 -28.61 37.93
N ASN A 195 -49.60 -27.98 37.90
CA ASN A 195 -50.51 -28.05 36.75
C ASN A 195 -49.83 -27.45 35.50
N VAL A 196 -49.83 -28.20 34.39
CA VAL A 196 -49.11 -27.85 33.16
C VAL A 196 -49.66 -26.58 32.52
N ASP A 197 -50.98 -26.46 32.43
CA ASP A 197 -51.65 -25.35 31.74
C ASP A 197 -51.39 -24.01 32.44
N SER A 198 -51.35 -24.00 33.77
CA SER A 198 -51.02 -22.80 34.56
C SER A 198 -49.59 -22.34 34.37
N VAL A 199 -48.63 -23.27 34.40
CA VAL A 199 -47.19 -22.93 34.35
C VAL A 199 -46.77 -22.51 32.95
N LEU A 200 -47.30 -23.15 31.90
CA LEU A 200 -46.99 -22.77 30.52
C LEU A 200 -47.57 -21.40 30.14
N ALA A 201 -48.63 -20.93 30.80
CA ALA A 201 -49.16 -19.58 30.59
C ALA A 201 -48.31 -18.47 31.24
N GLU A 202 -47.44 -18.82 32.18
CA GLU A 202 -46.55 -17.87 32.90
C GLU A 202 -45.14 -17.78 32.30
N ILE A 203 -44.76 -18.70 31.41
CA ILE A 203 -43.45 -18.79 30.74
C ILE A 203 -43.52 -18.08 29.39
#